data_AF-A0A421CAE6-F1
#
_entry.id   AF-A0A421CAE6-F1
#
_cell.length_a   1.000
_cell.length_b   1.000
_cell.length_c   1.000
_cell.angle_alpha   90.00
_cell.angle_beta   90.00
_cell.angle_gamma   90.00
#
_symmetry.space_group_name_H-M   'P 1'
#
loop_
_entity.id
_entity.type
_entity.pdbx_description
1 polymer ?
#
loop_
_entity_poly.entity_id
_entity_poly.type
_entity_poly.pdbx_seq_one_letter_code
_entity_poly.pdbx_strand_id
1 'polypeptide(L)'
;MKTDRLESLSELTAKYCYENLDLDSAMLGSEYSYPNLPLCIIDTVFSIGVSYVSTRNTVDRFCRFLSTESTSESFSVSSFLSLYHSYSPQRIAVEVFGNKQRTSTVNGILKAEAVMMFSEAVRAQDIEYLKDSSSLLNNEEFEESVLSIPGQRSGISLRYFYMLIGSDNFVKPDRMILRFLQTAT
;
A
#
# COMPACT_ATOMS: atom_id res chain seq x y z
N MET A 1 49.26 11.83 -4.67
CA MET A 1 47.99 12.21 -5.30
C MET A 1 46.87 11.67 -4.43
N LYS A 2 46.16 12.55 -3.71
CA LYS A 2 44.90 12.17 -3.07
C LYS A 2 43.89 11.98 -4.20
N THR A 3 43.42 10.77 -4.39
CA THR A 3 42.28 10.51 -5.27
C THR A 3 41.06 11.04 -4.51
N ASP A 4 40.64 12.27 -4.78
CA ASP A 4 39.32 12.74 -4.37
C ASP A 4 38.30 11.92 -5.17
N ARG A 5 37.98 10.73 -4.68
CA ARG A 5 36.77 10.03 -5.12
C ARG A 5 35.62 10.90 -4.63
N LEU A 6 34.93 11.52 -5.58
CA LEU A 6 33.58 12.01 -5.32
C LEU A 6 32.77 10.81 -4.80
N GLU A 7 32.37 10.87 -3.53
CA GLU A 7 31.44 9.91 -2.97
C GLU A 7 30.13 9.99 -3.77
N SER A 8 29.65 8.84 -4.22
CA SER A 8 28.34 8.74 -4.87
C SER A 8 27.23 9.14 -3.89
N LEU A 9 26.09 9.60 -4.41
CA LEU A 9 24.91 9.91 -3.57
C LEU A 9 24.48 8.71 -2.72
N SER A 10 24.67 7.48 -3.22
CA SER A 10 24.43 6.25 -2.49
C SER A 10 25.40 6.04 -1.32
N GLU A 11 26.68 6.37 -1.49
CA GLU A 11 27.68 6.26 -0.41
C GLU A 11 27.42 7.31 0.69
N LEU A 12 27.10 8.55 0.29
CA LEU A 12 26.71 9.62 1.23
C LEU A 12 25.46 9.23 2.04
N THR A 13 24.42 8.74 1.34
CA THR A 13 23.18 8.29 1.99
C THR A 13 23.44 7.15 2.96
N ALA A 14 24.20 6.13 2.54
CA ALA A 14 24.50 4.97 3.39
C ALA A 14 25.23 5.40 4.66
N LYS A 15 26.25 6.26 4.53
CA LYS A 15 26.98 6.82 5.66
C LYS A 15 26.04 7.58 6.62
N TYR A 16 25.19 8.46 6.08
CA TYR A 16 24.23 9.20 6.88
C TYR A 16 23.26 8.25 7.63
N CYS A 17 22.81 7.18 6.99
CA CYS A 17 21.98 6.15 7.65
C CYS A 17 22.73 5.49 8.82
N TYR A 18 23.98 5.06 8.65
CA TYR A 18 24.77 4.46 9.73
C TYR A 18 25.01 5.41 10.90
N GLU A 19 25.11 6.72 10.65
CA GLU A 19 25.34 7.72 11.69
C GLU A 19 24.07 8.13 12.44
N ASN A 20 22.90 8.04 11.80
CA ASN A 20 21.65 8.62 12.31
C ASN A 20 20.52 7.62 12.58
N LEU A 21 20.63 6.37 12.13
CA LEU A 21 19.61 5.33 12.29
C LEU A 21 20.17 4.15 13.08
N ASP A 22 19.36 3.59 13.98
CA ASP A 22 19.65 2.31 14.63
C ASP A 22 19.26 1.17 13.69
N LEU A 23 20.20 0.78 12.82
CA LEU A 23 19.97 -0.27 11.82
C LEU A 23 20.00 -1.68 12.41
N ASP A 24 20.66 -1.88 13.56
CA ASP A 24 20.80 -3.20 14.19
C ASP A 24 19.48 -3.65 14.84
N SER A 25 18.66 -2.71 15.30
CA SER A 25 17.33 -3.00 15.87
C SER A 25 16.17 -2.73 14.89
N ALA A 26 16.47 -2.35 13.65
CA ALA A 26 15.46 -2.05 12.65
C ALA A 26 14.62 -3.29 12.34
N MET A 27 13.34 -3.22 12.66
CA MET A 27 12.35 -4.23 12.30
C MET A 27 11.30 -3.62 11.38
N LEU A 28 10.77 -4.45 10.47
CA LEU A 28 9.59 -4.08 9.72
C LEU A 28 8.43 -3.91 10.71
N GLY A 29 7.67 -2.84 10.53
CA GLY A 29 6.43 -2.64 11.27
C GLY A 29 5.42 -3.74 10.94
N SER A 30 4.48 -4.00 11.85
CA SER A 30 3.41 -4.99 11.67
C SER A 30 2.61 -4.82 10.37
N GLU A 31 2.64 -3.62 9.80
CA GLU A 31 2.01 -3.26 8.53
C GLU A 31 2.63 -3.88 7.28
N TYR A 32 3.80 -4.50 7.41
CA TYR A 32 4.44 -5.27 6.35
C TYR A 32 4.18 -6.77 6.48
N SER A 33 3.24 -7.19 7.34
CA SER A 33 2.96 -8.60 7.61
C SER A 33 1.47 -8.88 7.57
N TYR A 34 0.79 -8.42 6.51
CA TYR A 34 -0.60 -8.74 6.30
C TYR A 34 -0.78 -10.21 5.91
N PRO A 35 -1.79 -10.91 6.47
CA PRO A 35 -2.06 -12.30 6.14
C PRO A 35 -2.76 -12.48 4.78
N ASN A 36 -3.40 -11.45 4.22
CA ASN A 36 -4.20 -11.57 3.00
C ASN A 36 -4.19 -10.30 2.12
N LEU A 37 -4.49 -10.47 0.84
CA LEU A 37 -4.50 -9.39 -0.15
C LEU A 37 -5.46 -8.25 0.13
N PRO A 38 -6.71 -8.50 0.60
CA PRO A 38 -7.62 -7.42 0.95
C PRO A 38 -7.01 -6.39 1.90
N LEU A 39 -6.25 -6.82 2.91
CA LEU A 39 -5.57 -5.91 3.83
C LEU A 39 -4.46 -5.10 3.14
N CYS A 40 -3.65 -5.73 2.27
CA CYS A 40 -2.66 -5.02 1.46
C CYS A 40 -3.30 -3.94 0.57
N ILE A 41 -4.45 -4.24 -0.05
CA ILE A 41 -5.18 -3.30 -0.92
C ILE A 41 -5.76 -2.14 -0.10
N ILE A 42 -6.34 -2.42 1.07
CA ILE A 42 -6.88 -1.39 1.96
C ILE A 42 -5.75 -0.45 2.41
N ASP A 43 -4.65 -0.98 2.94
CA ASP A 43 -3.52 -0.15 3.38
C ASP A 43 -3.00 0.67 2.21
N THR A 44 -2.81 0.04 1.04
CA THR A 44 -2.34 0.71 -0.19
C THR A 44 -3.11 1.99 -0.49
N VAL A 45 -4.44 1.88 -0.63
CA VAL A 45 -5.28 3.00 -1.04
C VAL A 45 -5.38 4.05 0.08
N PHE A 46 -5.53 3.60 1.32
CA PHE A 46 -5.66 4.51 2.45
C PHE A 46 -4.36 5.24 2.77
N SER A 47 -3.19 4.67 2.49
CA SER A 47 -1.86 5.26 2.76
C SER A 47 -1.42 6.38 1.82
N ILE A 48 -2.19 6.71 0.78
CA ILE A 48 -1.85 7.80 -0.15
C ILE A 48 -2.32 9.14 0.39
N GLY A 49 -1.38 10.07 0.59
CA GLY A 49 -1.65 11.48 0.89
C GLY A 49 -2.19 11.77 2.31
N VAL A 50 -2.09 10.82 3.24
CA VAL A 50 -2.63 10.94 4.62
C VAL A 50 -1.60 10.49 5.66
N SER A 51 -1.90 10.71 6.94
CA SER A 51 -1.07 10.19 8.03
C SER A 51 -1.25 8.69 8.18
N TYR A 52 -0.16 8.00 8.52
CA TYR A 52 -0.18 6.55 8.67
C TYR A 52 -1.12 6.09 9.81
N VAL A 53 -1.28 6.89 10.86
CA VAL A 53 -2.27 6.66 11.93
C VAL A 53 -3.69 6.52 11.37
N SER A 54 -4.06 7.33 10.37
CA SER A 54 -5.38 7.24 9.74
C SER A 54 -5.56 5.94 8.96
N THR A 55 -4.51 5.47 8.28
CA THR A 55 -4.53 4.17 7.58
C THR A 55 -4.70 3.03 8.57
N ARG A 56 -3.86 2.96 9.61
CA ARG A 56 -3.95 1.91 10.63
C ARG A 56 -5.34 1.82 11.25
N ASN A 57 -5.93 2.95 11.59
CA ASN A 57 -7.29 2.98 12.13
C ASN A 57 -8.33 2.38 11.16
N THR A 58 -8.19 2.61 9.85
CA THR A 58 -9.06 1.98 8.83
C THR A 58 -8.85 0.47 8.81
N VAL A 59 -7.60 0.02 8.74
CA VAL A 59 -7.25 -1.41 8.70
C VAL A 59 -7.75 -2.12 9.96
N ASP A 60 -7.48 -1.57 11.15
CA ASP A 60 -7.92 -2.16 12.42
C ASP A 60 -9.44 -2.29 12.51
N ARG A 61 -10.20 -1.33 11.98
CA ARG A 61 -11.66 -1.40 11.96
C ARG A 61 -12.15 -2.50 11.03
N PHE A 62 -11.51 -2.65 9.87
CA PHE A 62 -11.81 -3.76 8.97
C PHE A 62 -11.47 -5.11 9.62
N CYS A 63 -10.32 -5.24 10.29
CA CYS A 63 -9.97 -6.45 11.03
C CYS A 63 -10.99 -6.77 12.13
N ARG A 64 -11.44 -5.78 12.90
CA ARG A 64 -12.51 -5.97 13.90
C ARG A 64 -13.83 -6.40 13.27
N PHE A 65 -14.17 -5.86 12.10
CA PHE A 65 -15.37 -6.25 11.35
C PHE A 65 -15.32 -7.72 10.91
N LEU A 66 -14.17 -8.17 10.36
CA LEU A 66 -13.97 -9.56 9.95
C LEU A 66 -13.74 -10.53 11.12
N SER A 67 -13.43 -10.03 12.31
CA SER A 67 -13.07 -10.85 13.47
C SER A 67 -11.94 -11.83 13.13
N THR A 68 -12.12 -13.15 13.32
CA THR A 68 -11.09 -14.17 13.09
C THR A 68 -10.71 -14.35 11.63
N GLU A 69 -11.56 -13.93 10.67
CA GLU A 69 -11.20 -14.00 9.25
C GLU A 69 -10.09 -13.02 8.88
N SER A 70 -9.93 -11.94 9.65
CA SER A 70 -8.89 -10.93 9.39
C SER A 70 -7.47 -11.48 9.45
N THR A 71 -7.24 -12.52 10.27
CA THR A 71 -5.96 -13.20 10.42
C THR A 71 -5.78 -14.40 9.49
N SER A 72 -6.79 -14.70 8.67
CA SER A 72 -6.78 -15.86 7.78
C SER A 72 -6.08 -15.53 6.47
N GLU A 73 -5.09 -16.35 6.11
CA GLU A 73 -4.49 -16.32 4.76
C GLU A 73 -5.46 -16.78 3.67
N SER A 74 -6.53 -17.49 4.07
CA SER A 74 -7.59 -17.97 3.18
C SER A 74 -8.70 -16.93 2.96
N PHE A 75 -8.60 -15.72 3.52
CA PHE A 75 -9.55 -14.66 3.21
C PHE A 75 -9.26 -14.10 1.81
N SER A 76 -10.08 -14.52 0.85
CA SER A 76 -9.86 -14.25 -0.57
C SER A 76 -10.31 -12.84 -0.98
N VAL A 77 -9.80 -12.36 -2.11
CA VAL A 77 -10.31 -11.13 -2.75
C VAL A 77 -11.81 -11.27 -3.07
N SER A 78 -12.34 -12.49 -3.25
CA SER A 78 -13.72 -12.72 -3.72
C SER A 78 -14.67 -12.55 -2.57
N SER A 79 -14.33 -13.15 -1.43
CA SER A 79 -15.01 -12.91 -0.18
C SER A 79 -15.02 -11.41 0.17
N PHE A 80 -13.91 -10.71 -0.08
CA PHE A 80 -13.86 -9.26 0.13
C PHE A 80 -14.81 -8.49 -0.81
N LEU A 81 -14.80 -8.80 -2.12
CA LEU A 81 -15.69 -8.17 -3.09
C LEU A 81 -17.17 -8.47 -2.81
N SER A 82 -17.52 -9.65 -2.28
CA SER A 82 -18.89 -9.96 -1.85
C SER A 82 -19.41 -9.02 -0.74
N LEU A 83 -18.53 -8.46 0.09
CA LEU A 83 -18.91 -7.41 1.05
C LEU A 83 -19.39 -6.14 0.35
N TYR A 84 -18.72 -5.73 -0.74
CA TYR A 84 -19.14 -4.57 -1.52
C TYR A 84 -20.49 -4.78 -2.22
N HIS A 85 -20.80 -6.01 -2.63
CA HIS A 85 -22.12 -6.35 -3.17
C HIS A 85 -23.23 -6.20 -2.11
N SER A 86 -22.91 -6.48 -0.84
CA SER A 86 -23.87 -6.42 0.27
C SER A 86 -24.04 -5.01 0.86
N TYR A 87 -22.95 -4.23 0.92
CA TYR A 87 -22.91 -2.94 1.63
C TYR A 87 -22.79 -1.73 0.70
N SER A 88 -22.38 -1.84 -0.57
CA SER A 88 -21.94 -0.73 -1.44
C SER A 88 -20.69 0.01 -0.89
N PRO A 89 -19.91 0.69 -1.75
CA PRO A 89 -18.74 1.45 -1.32
C PRO A 89 -19.04 2.51 -0.24
N GLN A 90 -20.21 3.15 -0.30
CA GLN A 90 -20.60 4.20 0.64
C GLN A 90 -20.82 3.65 2.04
N ARG A 91 -21.51 2.50 2.19
CA ARG A 91 -21.69 1.91 3.53
C ARG A 91 -20.40 1.26 4.01
N ILE A 92 -19.60 0.62 3.16
CA ILE A 92 -18.27 0.14 3.56
C ILE A 92 -17.43 1.29 4.15
N ALA A 93 -17.44 2.47 3.50
CA ALA A 93 -16.72 3.64 4.00
C ALA A 93 -17.20 4.08 5.41
N VAL A 94 -18.50 4.00 5.70
CA VAL A 94 -19.09 4.48 6.96
C VAL A 94 -19.06 3.41 8.05
N GLU A 95 -19.59 2.23 7.76
CA GLU A 95 -19.91 1.17 8.71
C GLU A 95 -18.73 0.26 8.99
N VAL A 96 -17.85 0.06 8.00
CA VAL A 96 -16.72 -0.87 8.11
C VAL A 96 -15.41 -0.12 8.33
N PHE A 97 -15.04 0.79 7.42
CA PHE A 97 -13.80 1.55 7.54
C PHE A 97 -13.91 2.72 8.52
N GLY A 98 -15.12 3.27 8.71
CA GLY A 98 -15.32 4.53 9.43
C GLY A 98 -14.48 5.69 8.86
N ASN A 99 -14.19 5.64 7.55
CA ASN A 99 -13.30 6.57 6.87
C ASN A 99 -13.88 6.91 5.48
N LYS A 100 -14.31 8.17 5.32
CA LYS A 100 -14.91 8.73 4.10
C LYS A 100 -13.93 9.53 3.26
N GLN A 101 -12.62 9.36 3.47
CA GLN A 101 -11.61 10.05 2.69
C GLN A 101 -11.78 9.76 1.20
N ARG A 102 -11.36 10.74 0.39
CA ARG A 102 -11.43 10.67 -1.07
C ARG A 102 -10.03 10.56 -1.64
N THR A 103 -9.91 10.00 -2.84
CA THR A 103 -8.62 9.88 -3.54
C THR A 103 -8.04 11.23 -3.96
N SER A 104 -8.91 12.24 -4.10
CA SER A 104 -8.56 13.64 -4.34
C SER A 104 -9.60 14.57 -3.72
N THR A 105 -9.16 15.75 -3.30
CA THR A 105 -10.05 16.84 -2.86
C THR A 105 -10.84 17.44 -4.02
N VAL A 106 -10.35 17.30 -5.25
CA VAL A 106 -11.00 17.75 -6.49
C VAL A 106 -11.32 16.52 -7.35
N ASN A 107 -12.60 16.30 -7.62
CA ASN A 107 -13.10 15.20 -8.49
C ASN A 107 -12.64 13.78 -8.10
N GLY A 108 -12.23 13.56 -6.85
CA GLY A 108 -11.87 12.21 -6.38
C GLY A 108 -13.07 11.27 -6.31
N ILE A 109 -12.83 10.01 -5.99
CA ILE A 109 -13.84 9.06 -5.53
C ILE A 109 -13.63 8.74 -4.06
N LEU A 110 -14.55 8.04 -3.41
CA LEU A 110 -14.29 7.53 -2.06
C LEU A 110 -13.11 6.56 -2.10
N LYS A 111 -12.25 6.58 -1.09
CA LYS A 111 -11.18 5.58 -0.99
C LYS A 111 -11.72 4.16 -0.88
N ALA A 112 -12.88 3.97 -0.26
CA ALA A 112 -13.57 2.67 -0.26
C ALA A 112 -13.95 2.21 -1.68
N GLU A 113 -14.37 3.13 -2.55
CA GLU A 113 -14.67 2.84 -3.95
C GLU A 113 -13.40 2.50 -4.73
N ALA A 114 -12.31 3.24 -4.50
CA ALA A 114 -11.00 2.92 -5.07
C ALA A 114 -10.46 1.55 -4.60
N VAL A 115 -10.70 1.15 -3.35
CA VAL A 115 -10.35 -0.19 -2.83
C VAL A 115 -11.12 -1.28 -3.58
N MET A 116 -12.41 -1.08 -3.84
CA MET A 116 -13.22 -2.01 -4.62
C MET A 116 -12.66 -2.17 -6.04
N MET A 117 -12.44 -1.05 -6.75
CA MET A 117 -11.88 -1.06 -8.12
C MET A 117 -10.49 -1.70 -8.18
N PHE A 118 -9.64 -1.45 -7.18
CA PHE A 118 -8.32 -2.09 -7.09
C PHE A 118 -8.47 -3.61 -6.89
N SER A 119 -9.40 -4.04 -6.04
CA SER A 119 -9.70 -5.46 -5.81
C SER A 119 -10.24 -6.14 -7.08
N GLU A 120 -11.04 -5.43 -7.87
CA GLU A 120 -11.50 -5.90 -9.19
C GLU A 120 -10.34 -6.04 -10.18
N ALA A 121 -9.40 -5.08 -10.20
CA ALA A 121 -8.19 -5.18 -11.03
C ALA A 121 -7.33 -6.39 -10.65
N VAL A 122 -7.18 -6.69 -9.36
CA VAL A 122 -6.51 -7.92 -8.89
C VAL A 122 -7.27 -9.18 -9.32
N ARG A 123 -8.59 -9.19 -9.12
CA ARG A 123 -9.47 -10.31 -9.50
C ARG A 123 -9.42 -10.60 -11.00
N ALA A 124 -9.32 -9.58 -11.85
CA ALA A 124 -9.25 -9.72 -13.30
C ALA A 124 -8.01 -10.49 -13.77
N GLN A 125 -6.98 -10.61 -12.92
CA GLN A 125 -5.77 -11.39 -13.16
C GLN A 125 -5.86 -12.81 -12.58
N ASP A 126 -7.06 -13.27 -12.21
CA ASP A 126 -7.34 -14.56 -11.56
C ASP A 126 -6.60 -14.77 -10.21
N ILE A 127 -6.25 -13.68 -9.52
CA ILE A 127 -5.58 -13.73 -8.22
C ILE A 127 -6.56 -13.60 -7.05
N GLU A 128 -6.48 -14.54 -6.11
CA GLU A 128 -7.35 -14.61 -4.92
C GLU A 128 -6.61 -14.40 -3.61
N TYR A 129 -5.36 -14.82 -3.51
CA TYR A 129 -4.61 -14.93 -2.25
C TYR A 129 -3.22 -14.28 -2.33
N LEU A 130 -2.71 -13.87 -1.17
CA LEU A 130 -1.43 -13.16 -1.06
C LEU A 130 -0.25 -13.99 -1.57
N LYS A 131 -0.23 -15.29 -1.25
CA LYS A 131 0.80 -16.23 -1.72
C LYS A 131 0.92 -16.32 -3.25
N ASP A 132 -0.13 -16.00 -3.99
CA ASP A 132 -0.20 -16.11 -5.45
C ASP A 132 0.03 -14.74 -6.15
N SER A 133 0.26 -13.68 -5.37
CA SER A 133 0.26 -12.29 -5.87
C SER A 133 1.52 -11.84 -6.61
N SER A 134 2.59 -12.64 -6.59
CA SER A 134 3.86 -12.31 -7.25
C SER A 134 3.71 -12.16 -8.77
N SER A 135 2.71 -12.80 -9.38
CA SER A 135 2.38 -12.65 -10.81
C SER A 135 1.83 -11.27 -11.19
N LEU A 136 1.41 -10.46 -10.19
CA LEU A 136 0.96 -9.08 -10.42
C LEU A 136 2.13 -8.11 -10.65
N LEU A 137 3.35 -8.50 -10.29
CA LEU A 137 4.54 -7.67 -10.45
C LEU A 137 4.87 -7.48 -11.93
N ASN A 138 4.95 -6.22 -12.38
CA ASN A 138 5.24 -5.85 -13.77
C ASN A 138 4.23 -6.42 -14.79
N ASN A 139 3.00 -6.72 -14.36
CA ASN A 139 1.92 -7.12 -15.25
C ASN A 139 1.26 -5.86 -15.83
N GLU A 140 1.56 -5.54 -17.08
CA GLU A 140 1.12 -4.31 -17.76
C GLU A 140 -0.40 -4.11 -17.72
N GLU A 141 -1.20 -5.16 -17.95
CA GLU A 141 -2.66 -5.07 -17.94
C GLU A 141 -3.20 -4.72 -16.54
N PHE A 142 -2.63 -5.33 -15.50
CA PHE A 142 -2.94 -5.00 -14.12
C PHE A 142 -2.54 -3.56 -13.77
N GLU A 143 -1.33 -3.15 -14.15
CA GLU A 143 -0.83 -1.80 -13.88
C GLU A 143 -1.72 -0.74 -14.56
N GLU A 144 -2.06 -0.92 -15.84
CA GLU A 144 -2.96 -0.03 -16.56
C GLU A 144 -4.32 0.08 -15.88
N SER A 145 -4.88 -1.06 -15.45
CA SER A 145 -6.14 -1.12 -14.72
C SER A 145 -6.08 -0.31 -13.42
N VAL A 146 -5.02 -0.48 -12.61
CA VAL A 146 -4.82 0.27 -11.37
C VAL A 146 -4.62 1.77 -11.62
N LEU A 147 -3.80 2.13 -12.63
CA LEU A 147 -3.50 3.52 -12.96
C LEU A 147 -4.73 4.28 -13.51
N SER A 148 -5.72 3.55 -14.05
CA SER A 148 -6.99 4.11 -14.50
C SER A 148 -7.91 4.55 -13.35
N ILE A 149 -7.72 4.02 -12.14
CA ILE A 149 -8.54 4.33 -10.97
C ILE A 149 -8.38 5.83 -10.59
N PRO A 150 -9.46 6.59 -10.41
CA PRO A 150 -9.39 8.01 -10.07
C PRO A 150 -8.51 8.29 -8.84
N GLY A 151 -7.42 9.03 -9.05
CA GLY A 151 -6.43 9.38 -8.03
C GLY A 151 -5.25 8.41 -7.88
N GLN A 152 -5.14 7.38 -8.72
CA GLN A 152 -4.04 6.41 -8.71
C GLN A 152 -3.03 6.55 -9.87
N ARG A 153 -3.30 7.45 -10.84
CA ARG A 153 -2.49 7.66 -12.06
C ARG A 153 -0.99 7.87 -11.83
N SER A 154 -0.55 8.36 -10.68
CA SER A 154 0.88 8.56 -10.40
C SER A 154 1.65 7.26 -10.19
N GLY A 155 0.98 6.13 -9.98
CA GLY A 155 1.60 4.84 -9.69
C GLY A 155 2.22 4.71 -8.30
N ILE A 156 2.07 5.72 -7.43
CA ILE A 156 2.61 5.68 -6.06
C ILE A 156 1.96 4.56 -5.24
N SER A 157 0.65 4.37 -5.39
CA SER A 157 -0.09 3.27 -4.76
C SER A 157 0.34 1.92 -5.30
N LEU A 158 0.50 1.78 -6.61
CA LEU A 158 0.96 0.54 -7.24
C LEU A 158 2.33 0.09 -6.70
N ARG A 159 3.31 1.01 -6.64
CA ARG A 159 4.64 0.72 -6.07
C ARG A 159 4.56 0.33 -4.59
N TYR A 160 3.69 1.00 -3.84
CA TYR A 160 3.48 0.67 -2.43
C TYR A 160 2.77 -0.68 -2.24
N PHE A 161 1.81 -1.01 -3.10
CA PHE A 161 1.17 -2.32 -3.13
C PHE A 161 2.19 -3.42 -3.38
N TYR A 162 3.09 -3.25 -4.35
CA TYR A 162 4.18 -4.21 -4.61
C TYR A 162 5.08 -4.43 -3.40
N MET A 163 5.38 -3.39 -2.63
CA MET A 163 6.09 -3.51 -1.36
C MET A 163 5.28 -4.32 -0.34
N LEU A 164 3.97 -4.08 -0.22
CA LEU A 164 3.09 -4.79 0.73
C LEU A 164 2.84 -6.25 0.37
N ILE A 165 2.99 -6.65 -0.90
CA ILE A 165 2.91 -8.05 -1.32
C ILE A 165 4.29 -8.76 -1.31
N GLY A 166 5.31 -8.11 -0.76
CA GLY A 166 6.62 -8.72 -0.49
C GLY A 166 7.69 -8.50 -1.55
N SER A 167 7.57 -7.48 -2.41
CA SER A 167 8.64 -7.14 -3.35
C SER A 167 9.69 -6.22 -2.72
N ASP A 168 10.93 -6.70 -2.64
CA ASP A 168 12.09 -5.92 -2.16
C ASP A 168 12.61 -4.88 -3.17
N ASN A 169 12.09 -4.92 -4.40
CA ASN A 169 12.54 -4.04 -5.49
C ASN A 169 11.83 -2.68 -5.50
N PHE A 170 10.82 -2.49 -4.65
CA PHE A 170 10.02 -1.28 -4.61
C PHE A 170 10.06 -0.63 -3.24
N VAL A 171 10.19 0.70 -3.26
CA VAL A 171 9.98 1.56 -2.09
C VAL A 171 8.80 2.46 -2.39
N LYS A 172 8.06 2.88 -1.36
CA LYS A 172 7.16 4.04 -1.45
C LYS A 172 7.99 5.32 -1.30
N PRO A 173 8.27 6.08 -2.38
CA PRO A 173 9.10 7.28 -2.29
C PRO A 173 8.25 8.46 -1.81
N ASP A 174 7.73 8.38 -0.58
CA ASP A 174 6.90 9.46 -0.05
C ASP A 174 7.73 10.70 0.31
N ARG A 175 7.02 11.77 0.69
CA ARG A 175 7.66 13.05 1.03
C ARG A 175 8.64 12.93 2.20
N MET A 176 8.48 11.97 3.10
CA MET A 176 9.40 11.79 4.23
C MET A 176 10.69 11.14 3.76
N ILE A 177 10.61 10.09 2.94
CA ILE A 177 11.79 9.47 2.31
C ILE A 177 12.54 10.48 1.45
N LEU A 178 11.83 11.23 0.59
CA LEU A 178 12.47 12.23 -0.26
C LEU A 178 13.17 13.34 0.53
N ARG A 179 12.55 13.82 1.63
CA ARG A 179 13.18 14.81 2.52
C ARG A 179 14.38 14.25 3.26
N PHE A 180 14.30 13.00 3.68
CA PHE A 180 15.43 12.31 4.32
C PHE A 180 16.59 12.22 3.34
N LEU A 181 16.36 11.77 2.10
CA LEU A 181 17.39 11.69 1.06
C LEU A 181 18.00 13.07 0.77
N GLN A 182 17.19 14.13 0.66
CA GLN A 182 17.67 15.51 0.51
C GLN A 182 18.54 16.00 1.68
N THR A 183 18.39 15.40 2.86
CA THR A 183 19.22 15.73 4.03
C THR A 183 20.49 14.87 4.06
N ALA A 184 20.41 13.64 3.56
CA ALA A 184 21.46 12.63 3.58
C ALA A 184 22.47 12.75 2.43
N THR A 185 22.19 13.59 1.43
CA THR A 185 23.05 13.85 0.26
C THR A 185 23.29 15.34 0.07
#